data_AF-W1Y2X2-F1
#
_entry.id   AF-W1Y2X2-F1
#
_cell.length_a   1.000
_cell.length_b   1.000
_cell.length_c   1.000
_cell.angle_alpha   90.00
_cell.angle_beta   90.00
_cell.angle_gamma   90.00
#
_symmetry.space_group_name_H-M   'P 1'
#
loop_
_entity.id
_entity.type
_entity.pdbx_description
1 polymer ?
#
loop_
_entity_poly.entity_id
_entity_poly.type
_entity_poly.pdbx_seq_one_letter_code
_entity_poly.pdbx_strand_id
1 'polypeptide(L)'
;DDSTSEVIKTQDNKIVVGTYAGICVYNEEKYAFEPVLNTGNGLMSDIVYSLDEDEYGNIWAGTDMGVHKISKDFKILETYG
;
A
#
# COMPACT_ATOMS: atom_id res chain seq x y z
N ASP A 1 -6.11 3.58 -16.48
CA ASP A 1 -5.31 2.41 -16.83
C ASP A 1 -4.23 2.33 -15.77
N ASP A 2 -4.64 1.95 -14.56
CA ASP A 2 -3.72 1.79 -13.43
C ASP A 2 -3.43 0.30 -13.35
N SER A 3 -2.30 -0.10 -13.94
CA SER A 3 -1.82 -1.46 -13.85
C SER A 3 -1.64 -1.82 -12.37
N THR A 4 -2.47 -2.76 -11.93
CA THR A 4 -2.38 -3.34 -10.59
C THR A 4 -1.19 -4.28 -10.54
N SER A 5 -0.31 -4.06 -9.57
CA SER A 5 0.91 -4.86 -9.41
C SER A 5 0.67 -6.01 -8.43
N GLU A 6 -0.01 -5.74 -7.32
CA GLU A 6 -0.34 -6.76 -6.32
C GLU A 6 -1.62 -6.39 -5.55
N VAL A 7 -2.34 -7.42 -5.08
CA VAL A 7 -3.53 -7.28 -4.21
C VAL A 7 -3.36 -8.23 -3.03
N ILE A 8 -3.47 -7.70 -1.81
CA ILE A 8 -3.48 -8.51 -0.59
C ILE A 8 -4.79 -8.30 0.19
N LYS A 9 -5.22 -9.33 0.90
CA LYS A 9 -6.23 -9.21 1.95
C LYS A 9 -5.51 -9.31 3.29
N THR A 10 -5.57 -8.23 4.08
CA THR A 10 -4.90 -8.14 5.38
C THR A 10 -5.65 -8.92 6.47
N GLN A 11 -4.98 -9.15 7.60
CA GLN A 11 -5.54 -9.76 8.80
C GLN A 11 -6.72 -8.97 9.38
N ASP A 12 -6.75 -7.64 9.19
CA ASP A 12 -7.87 -6.77 9.58
C ASP A 12 -8.98 -6.69 8.51
N ASN A 13 -8.99 -7.61 7.54
CA ASN A 13 -9.97 -7.74 6.45
C ASN A 13 -10.01 -6.57 5.46
N LYS A 14 -8.98 -5.73 5.38
CA LYS A 14 -8.87 -4.74 4.30
C LYS A 14 -8.35 -5.42 3.03
N ILE A 15 -8.85 -4.96 1.88
CA ILE A 15 -8.28 -5.31 0.58
C ILE A 15 -7.38 -4.14 0.18
N VAL A 16 -6.09 -4.41 0.07
CA VAL A 16 -5.05 -3.41 -0.22
C VAL A 16 -4.44 -3.73 -1.58
N VAL A 17 -4.24 -2.69 -2.39
CA VAL A 17 -3.76 -2.81 -3.76
C VAL A 17 -2.55 -1.93 -3.97
N GLY A 18 -1.46 -2.53 -4.46
CA GLY A 18 -0.29 -1.83 -4.97
C GLY A 18 -0.48 -1.50 -6.44
N THR A 19 -0.32 -0.23 -6.80
CA THR A 19 -0.52 0.30 -8.16
C THR A 19 0.69 1.09 -8.61
N TYR A 20 0.65 1.61 -9.84
CA TYR A 20 1.64 2.59 -10.32
C TYR A 20 1.34 4.04 -9.89
N ALA A 21 0.28 4.23 -9.09
CA ALA A 21 -0.14 5.51 -8.54
C ALA A 21 -0.18 5.49 -6.98
N GLY A 22 0.54 4.54 -6.39
CA GLY A 22 0.62 4.32 -4.94
C GLY A 22 -0.21 3.14 -4.45
N ILE A 23 -0.65 3.22 -3.20
CA ILE A 23 -1.45 2.21 -2.51
C ILE A 23 -2.90 2.68 -2.43
N CYS A 24 -3.82 1.78 -2.78
CA CYS A 24 -5.25 1.98 -2.65
C CYS A 24 -5.88 0.92 -1.73
N VAL A 25 -7.02 1.24 -1.15
CA VAL A 25 -7.80 0.33 -0.29
C VAL A 25 -9.22 0.23 -0.81
N TYR A 26 -9.80 -0.96 -0.80
CA TYR A 26 -11.20 -1.14 -1.17
C TYR A 26 -12.12 -0.56 -0.09
N ASN A 27 -13.00 0.35 -0.50
CA ASN A 27 -14.10 0.87 0.30
C ASN A 27 -15.40 0.14 -0.10
N GLU A 28 -15.89 -0.70 0.80
CA GLU A 28 -17.11 -1.50 0.58
C GLU A 28 -18.38 -0.65 0.44
N GLU A 29 -18.47 0.49 1.13
CA GLU A 29 -19.64 1.38 1.07
C GLU A 29 -19.76 2.05 -0.30
N LYS A 30 -18.62 2.43 -0.88
CA LYS A 30 -18.53 3.11 -2.18
C LYS A 30 -18.34 2.16 -3.35
N TYR A 31 -18.12 0.87 -3.09
CA TYR A 31 -17.75 -0.13 -4.08
C TYR A 31 -16.57 0.33 -4.97
N ALA A 32 -15.57 0.97 -4.36
CA ALA A 32 -14.47 1.62 -5.09
C ALA A 32 -13.15 1.49 -4.33
N PHE A 33 -12.03 1.58 -5.06
CA PHE A 33 -10.70 1.70 -4.48
C PHE A 33 -10.38 3.17 -4.20
N GLU A 34 -9.93 3.47 -2.99
CA GLU A 34 -9.56 4.82 -2.56
C GLU A 34 -8.05 4.90 -2.31
N PRO A 35 -7.37 5.94 -2.83
CA PRO A 35 -5.94 6.12 -2.61
C PRO A 35 -5.67 6.47 -1.14
N VAL A 36 -4.66 5.81 -0.56
CA VAL A 36 -4.24 6.04 0.84
C VAL A 36 -2.80 6.49 0.95
N LEU A 37 -1.90 6.03 0.09
CA LEU A 37 -0.48 6.41 0.09
C LEU A 37 0.08 6.58 -1.31
N ASN A 38 0.93 7.59 -1.51
CA ASN A 38 1.68 7.92 -2.72
C ASN A 38 2.86 8.84 -2.36
N THR A 39 3.59 9.34 -3.36
CA THR A 39 4.70 10.29 -3.16
C THR A 39 4.27 11.59 -2.50
N GLY A 40 3.04 12.05 -2.76
CA GLY A 40 2.47 13.24 -2.16
C GLY A 40 2.28 13.15 -0.65
N ASN A 41 2.27 11.94 -0.08
CA ASN A 41 2.11 11.72 1.35
C ASN A 41 3.14 10.75 1.97
N GLY A 42 4.26 10.51 1.27
CA GLY A 42 5.50 10.06 1.89
C GLY A 42 6.16 8.81 1.28
N LEU A 43 5.53 8.12 0.32
CA LEU A 43 6.25 7.05 -0.40
C LEU A 43 7.42 7.66 -1.18
N MET A 44 8.52 6.91 -1.28
CA MET A 44 9.65 7.33 -2.13
C MET A 44 9.32 7.24 -3.62
N SER A 45 8.27 6.49 -3.98
CA SER A 45 7.72 6.42 -5.33
C SER A 45 6.26 5.99 -5.33
N ASP A 46 5.56 6.36 -6.40
CA ASP A 46 4.19 5.94 -6.68
C ASP A 46 4.13 4.51 -7.21
N ILE A 47 5.24 3.97 -7.73
CA ILE A 47 5.27 2.63 -8.31
C ILE A 47 5.48 1.60 -7.19
N VAL A 48 4.39 0.93 -6.82
CA VAL A 48 4.38 -0.13 -5.81
C VAL A 48 4.32 -1.49 -6.50
N TYR A 49 5.39 -2.27 -6.40
CA TYR A 49 5.48 -3.59 -7.04
C TYR A 49 4.99 -4.72 -6.16
N SER A 50 5.16 -4.59 -4.85
CA SER A 50 4.81 -5.67 -3.92
C SER A 50 4.27 -5.17 -2.59
N LEU A 51 3.43 -6.00 -1.98
CA LEU A 51 2.80 -5.82 -0.69
C LEU A 51 2.84 -7.14 0.10
N ASP A 52 3.23 -7.06 1.37
CA ASP A 52 3.10 -8.17 2.32
C ASP A 52 2.68 -7.63 3.70
N GLU A 53 2.14 -8.47 4.57
CA GLU A 53 1.75 -8.09 5.93
C GLU A 53 2.53 -8.91 6.96
N ASP A 54 3.17 -8.24 7.92
CA ASP A 54 3.85 -8.92 9.02
C ASP A 54 2.89 -9.39 10.12
N GLU A 55 3.41 -10.19 11.06
CA GLU A 55 2.65 -10.73 12.20
C GLU A 55 2.08 -9.67 13.15
N TYR A 56 2.55 -8.41 13.05
CA TYR A 56 2.07 -7.28 13.84
C TYR A 56 1.02 -6.45 13.09
N GLY A 57 0.64 -6.85 11.87
CA GLY A 57 -0.31 -6.14 11.03
C GLY A 57 0.28 -4.89 10.36
N ASN A 58 1.61 -4.81 10.22
CA ASN A 58 2.23 -3.78 9.39
C ASN A 58 2.34 -4.28 7.96
N ILE A 59 2.07 -3.40 7.03
CA ILE A 59 2.18 -3.64 5.60
C ILE A 59 3.60 -3.24 5.16
N TRP A 60 4.28 -4.15 4.47
CA TRP A 60 5.53 -3.91 3.80
C TRP A 60 5.26 -3.65 2.33
N ALA A 61 5.69 -2.49 1.82
CA ALA A 61 5.51 -2.09 0.44
C ALA A 61 6.87 -1.96 -0.25
N GLY A 62 7.14 -2.82 -1.23
CA GLY A 62 8.30 -2.70 -2.11
C GLY A 62 7.96 -1.78 -3.29
N THR A 63 8.68 -0.68 -3.41
CA THR A 63 8.52 0.30 -4.49
C THR A 63 9.70 0.20 -5.47
N ASP A 64 9.66 0.94 -6.58
CA ASP A 64 10.83 1.09 -7.46
C ASP A 64 12.02 1.79 -6.78
N MET A 65 11.78 2.46 -5.65
CA MET A 65 12.72 3.26 -4.88
C MET A 65 12.65 2.82 -3.41
N GLY A 66 13.01 1.57 -3.12
CA GLY A 66 13.16 1.06 -1.76
C GLY A 66 11.93 0.37 -1.18
N VAL A 67 11.90 0.24 0.14
CA VAL A 67 10.88 -0.49 0.90
C VAL A 67 10.34 0.36 2.04
N HIS A 68 9.03 0.36 2.20
CA HIS A 68 8.36 1.04 3.31
C HIS A 68 7.68 0.04 4.24
N LYS A 69 7.82 0.27 5.54
CA LYS A 69 6.99 -0.37 6.56
C LYS A 69 5.87 0.60 6.94
N ILE A 70 4.64 0.14 6.85
CA ILE A 70 3.42 0.96 6.95
C ILE A 70 2.51 0.34 8.01
N SER A 71 1.99 1.14 8.93
CA SER A 71 1.01 0.66 9.90
C SER A 71 -0.30 0.26 9.23
N LYS A 72 -1.15 -0.54 9.88
CA LYS A 72 -2.54 -0.80 9.47
C LYS A 72 -3.40 0.42 9.13
N ASP A 73 -3.07 1.60 9.66
CA ASP A 73 -3.76 2.87 9.41
C ASP A 73 -3.09 3.70 8.30
N PHE A 74 -2.27 3.06 7.46
CA PHE A 74 -1.56 3.64 6.32
C PHE A 74 -0.64 4.82 6.66
N LYS A 75 -0.02 4.79 7.84
CA LYS A 75 1.09 5.68 8.20
C LYS A 75 2.43 4.99 7.95
N ILE A 76 3.35 5.71 7.33
CA ILE A 76 4.73 5.24 7.17
C ILE A 76 5.40 5.21 8.54
N LEU A 77 5.90 4.03 8.92
CA LEU A 77 6.64 3.80 10.16
C LEU A 77 8.14 3.88 9.90
N GLU A 78 8.60 3.21 8.85
CA GLU A 78 10.01 3.10 8.50
C GLU A 78 10.19 3.07 6.98
N THR A 79 11.34 3.55 6.52
CA THR A 79 11.70 3.63 5.10
C THR A 79 13.13 3.13 4.93
N TYR A 80 13.33 2.26 3.96
CA TYR A 80 14.62 1.64 3.61
C TYR A 80 14.90 1.90 2.14
N GLY A 81 15.99 2.60 1.82
CA GLY A 81 16.38 2.97 0.46
C GLY A 81 17.71 2.37 0.04
#